data_AF-A0A822N6K1-F1
#
_entry.id   AF-A0A822N6K1-F1
#
_cell.length_a   1.000
_cell.length_b   1.000
_cell.length_c   1.000
_cell.angle_alpha   90.00
_cell.angle_beta   90.00
_cell.angle_gamma   90.00
#
_symmetry.space_group_name_H-M   'P 1'
#
loop_
_entity.id
_entity.type
_entity.pdbx_description
1 polymer ?
#
loop_
_entity_poly.entity_id
_entity_poly.type
_entity_poly.pdbx_seq_one_letter_code
_entity_poly.pdbx_strand_id
1 'polypeptide(L)' 'MLTIKPQCKPLVSLIIKHSKEGHVDPISVSQMLPEHSVHHVAFVIEQLSQLPYPDLTQLIRNN' A
#
# COMPACT_ATOMS: atom_id res chain seq x y z
N MET A 1 -6.35 -11.49 -8.81
CA MET A 1 -4.98 -10.99 -8.58
C MET A 1 -4.94 -9.53 -9.00
N LEU A 2 -4.56 -8.62 -8.10
CA LEU A 2 -4.27 -7.24 -8.50
C LEU A 2 -2.92 -7.23 -9.22
N THR A 3 -2.93 -6.89 -10.51
CA THR A 3 -1.70 -6.61 -11.24
C THR A 3 -1.20 -5.24 -10.80
N ILE A 4 -0.29 -5.23 -9.81
CA ILE A 4 0.30 -3.99 -9.33
C ILE A 4 1.30 -3.56 -10.40
N LYS A 5 1.06 -2.41 -11.06
CA LYS A 5 2.02 -1.85 -12.02
C LYS A 5 3.39 -1.74 -11.33
N PRO A 6 4.51 -2.00 -12.02
CA PRO A 6 5.85 -2.00 -11.40
C PRO A 6 6.14 -0.72 -10.60
N GLN A 7 5.70 0.43 -11.13
CA GLN A 7 5.80 1.75 -10.49
C GLN A 7 5.06 1.87 -9.15
N CYS A 8 4.05 1.04 -8.89
CA CYS A 8 3.26 1.06 -7.65
C CYS A 8 3.75 0.04 -6.61
N LYS A 9 4.71 -0.82 -6.96
CA LYS A 9 5.30 -1.79 -6.00
C LYS A 9 5.93 -1.10 -4.78
N PRO A 10 6.67 0.02 -4.91
CA PRO A 10 7.22 0.73 -3.75
C PRO A 10 6.14 1.25 -2.79
N LEU A 11 5.05 1.82 -3.33
CA LEU A 11 3.92 2.31 -2.56
C LEU A 11 3.25 1.19 -1.74
N VAL A 12 2.91 0.08 -2.40
CA VAL A 12 2.26 -1.04 -1.73
C VAL A 12 3.18 -1.65 -0.67
N SER A 13 4.47 -1.79 -0.96
CA SER A 13 5.45 -2.30 0.02
C SER A 13 5.55 -1.42 1.26
N LEU A 14 5.56 -0.09 1.07
CA LEU A 14 5.63 0.86 2.18
C LEU A 14 4.36 0.81 3.04
N ILE A 15 3.18 0.77 2.42
CA ILE A 15 1.90 0.61 3.12
C ILE A 15 1.90 -0.68 3.96
N ILE A 16 2.40 -1.79 3.41
CA ILE A 16 2.48 -3.07 4.11
C ILE A 16 3.41 -2.99 5.32
N LYS A 17 4.57 -2.33 5.18
CA LYS A 17 5.51 -2.14 6.28
C LYS A 17 4.86 -1.38 7.43
N HIS A 18 4.24 -0.23 7.14
CA HIS A 18 3.54 0.57 8.15
C HIS A 18 2.35 -0.19 8.76
N SER A 19 1.66 -1.03 7.97
CA SER A 19 0.56 -1.85 8.47
C SER A 19 1.01 -2.86 9.51
N LYS A 20 2.24 -3.41 9.38
CA LYS A 20 2.83 -4.31 10.39
C LYS A 20 3.22 -3.59 11.67
N GLU A 21 3.51 -2.30 11.58
CA GLU A 21 3.79 -1.43 12.74
C GLU A 21 2.50 -0.99 13.46
N GLY A 22 1.32 -1.38 12.94
CA GLY A 22 0.02 -1.19 13.58
C GLY A 22 -0.72 0.09 13.16
N HIS A 23 -0.12 0.93 12.33
CA HIS A 23 -0.75 2.15 11.83
C HIS A 23 -0.24 2.54 10.44
N VAL A 24 -1.15 2.69 9.49
CA VAL A 24 -0.85 3.26 8.17
C VAL A 24 -1.51 4.62 8.06
N ASP A 25 -0.69 5.67 8.05
CA ASP A 25 -1.14 7.03 7.82
C ASP A 25 -0.87 7.45 6.35
N PRO A 26 -1.91 7.78 5.56
CA PRO A 26 -1.74 8.17 4.17
C PRO A 26 -0.85 9.42 3.99
N ILE A 27 -0.86 10.34 4.96
CA ILE A 27 -0.05 11.56 4.91
C ILE A 27 1.42 11.20 5.03
N SER A 28 1.79 10.42 6.05
CA SER A 28 3.15 9.96 6.30
C SER A 28 3.72 9.17 5.11
N VAL A 29 2.93 8.29 4.51
CA VAL A 29 3.32 7.54 3.31
C VAL A 29 3.53 8.46 2.11
N SER A 30 2.67 9.47 1.90
CA SER A 30 2.83 10.45 0.82
C SER A 30 4.05 11.37 1.00
N GLN A 31 4.46 11.64 2.25
CA GLN A 31 5.68 12.39 2.53
C GLN A 31 6.94 11.60 2.18
N MET A 32 6.91 10.27 2.34
CA MET A 32 8.01 9.38 1.95
C MET A 32 8.06 9.08 0.45
N LEU A 33 6.90 9.12 -0.23
CA LEU A 33 6.76 8.91 -1.66
C LEU A 33 6.03 10.10 -2.31
N PRO A 34 6.72 11.24 -2.52
CA PRO A 34 6.09 12.48 -2.99
C PRO A 34 5.52 12.39 -4.41
N GLU A 35 5.87 11.34 -5.16
CA GLU A 35 5.26 11.00 -6.45
C GLU A 35 3.77 10.58 -6.33
N HIS A 36 3.31 10.27 -5.11
CA HIS A 36 1.94 9.87 -4.83
C HIS A 36 1.26 10.89 -3.91
N SER A 37 0.11 11.41 -4.35
CA SER A 37 -0.70 12.30 -3.51
C SER A 37 -1.34 11.55 -2.33
N VAL A 38 -1.60 12.25 -1.23
CA VAL A 38 -2.30 11.71 -0.05
C VAL A 38 -3.59 10.98 -0.44
N HIS A 39 -4.36 11.55 -1.36
CA HIS A 39 -5.60 10.95 -1.84
C HIS A 39 -5.37 9.64 -2.60
N HIS A 40 -4.31 9.57 -3.41
CA HIS A 40 -3.95 8.34 -4.11
C HIS A 40 -3.54 7.25 -3.12
N VAL A 41 -2.74 7.61 -2.11
CA VAL A 41 -2.32 6.69 -1.04
C VAL A 41 -3.51 6.18 -0.24
N ALA A 42 -4.42 7.07 0.18
CA ALA A 42 -5.62 6.71 0.91
C ALA A 42 -6.51 5.75 0.12
N PHE A 43 -6.70 6.01 -1.18
CA PHE A 43 -7.42 5.12 -2.07
C PHE A 43 -6.76 3.73 -2.14
N VAL A 44 -5.43 3.67 -2.29
CA VAL A 44 -4.71 2.39 -2.33
C VAL A 44 -4.86 1.62 -1.02
N ILE A 45 -4.77 2.28 0.14
CA ILE A 45 -4.99 1.66 1.45
C ILE A 45 -6.40 1.08 1.55
N GLU A 46 -7.42 1.83 1.14
CA GLU A 46 -8.81 1.38 1.13
C GLU A 46 -8.98 0.15 0.22
N GLN A 47 -8.45 0.20 -1.00
CA GLN A 47 -8.49 -0.93 -1.92
C GLN A 47 -7.79 -2.17 -1.36
N LEU A 48 -6.65 -2.00 -0.67
CA LEU A 48 -5.93 -3.09 -0.03
C LEU A 48 -6.74 -3.71 1.12
N SER A 49 -7.45 -2.90 1.91
CA SER A 49 -8.28 -3.39 3.03
C SER A 49 -9.50 -4.22 2.59
N GLN A 50 -9.98 -4.01 1.37
CA GLN A 50 -11.12 -4.76 0.82
C GLN A 50 -10.72 -6.14 0.30
N LEU A 51 -9.43 -6.45 0.23
CA LEU A 51 -8.95 -7.72 -0.29
C LEU A 51 -9.11 -8.83 0.75
N PRO A 52 -9.35 -10.08 0.32
CA PRO A 52 -9.49 -11.23 1.21
C PRO A 52 -8.15 -11.71 1.77
N TYR A 53 -7.12 -10.85 1.79
CA TYR A 53 -5.80 -11.18 2.30
C TYR A 53 -5.65 -10.58 3.70
N PRO A 54 -5.70 -11.41 4.76
CA PRO A 54 -5.50 -10.93 6.13
C PRO A 54 -4.07 -10.39 6.35
N ASP A 55 -3.12 -10.82 5.52
CA ASP A 55 -1.76 -10.28 5.48
C ASP A 55 -1.45 -9.79 4.07
N LEU A 56 -1.36 -8.47 3.93
CA LEU A 56 -1.02 -7.80 2.68
C LEU A 56 0.36 -8.21 2.13
N THR A 57 1.23 -8.85 2.93
CA THR A 57 2.49 -9.46 2.46
C THR A 57 2.25 -10.53 1.38
N GLN A 58 1.08 -11.19 1.39
CA GLN A 58 0.70 -12.14 0.35
C GLN A 58 0.52 -11.48 -1.02
N LEU A 59 0.25 -10.18 -1.09
CA LEU A 59 0.16 -9.44 -2.35
C LEU A 59 1.53 -9.23 -3.01
N ILE A 60 2.60 -9.17 -2.22
CA ILE A 60 3.96 -9.03 -2.74
C ILE A 60 4.48 -10.36 -3.28
N ARG A 61 4.13 -11.50 -2.67
CA ARG A 61 4.58 -12.83 -3.12
C ARG A 61 3.95 -13.28 -4.46
N ASN A 62 2.78 -12.73 -4.81
CA ASN A 62 2.05 -13.07 -6.02
C ASN A 62 2.28 -12.09 -7.20
N ASN A 63 3.28 -11.19 -7.14
CA ASN A 63 3.64 -10.20 -8.16
C ASN A 63 5.15 -10.11 -8.39
#